data_AF-A0A956VZR6-F1
#
_entry.id   AF-A0A956VZR6-F1
#
_cell.length_a   1.000
_cell.length_b   1.000
_cell.length_c   1.000
_cell.angle_alpha   90.00
_cell.angle_beta   90.00
_cell.angle_gamma   90.00
#
_symmetry.space_group_name_H-M   'P 1'
#
loop_
_entity.id
_entity.type
_entity.pdbx_description
1 polymer ?
#
loop_
_entity_poly.entity_id
_entity_poly.type
_entity_poly.pdbx_seq_one_letter_code
_entity_poly.pdbx_strand_id
1 'polypeptide(L)'
;MLVDEVAQRLRTAGLNAAAWDSGGSTQGVGINRTENPSDGFALFFGTAGSTWAGEVLDDGEVVGAVETAIPSESEEVDRIADGIVSAIADFMAKQQQRHQD
;
A
#
# COMPACT_ATOMS: atom_id res chain seq x y z
N MET A 1 0.10 -1.94 16.36
CA MET A 1 0.18 -0.56 16.84
C MET A 1 0.62 0.39 15.74
N LEU A 2 1.85 0.30 15.19
CA LEU A 2 2.24 1.17 14.06
C LEU A 2 1.40 0.97 12.79
N VAL A 3 1.24 -0.27 12.33
CA VAL A 3 0.48 -0.58 11.10
C VAL A 3 -1.00 -0.21 11.20
N ASP A 4 -1.58 -0.30 12.40
CA ASP A 4 -2.97 0.12 12.67
C ASP A 4 -3.14 1.64 12.53
N GLU A 5 -2.17 2.40 13.06
CA GLU A 5 -2.15 3.86 12.97
C GLU A 5 -1.93 4.33 11.53
N VAL A 6 -1.03 3.69 10.78
CA VAL A 6 -0.83 3.95 9.34
C VAL A 6 -2.12 3.66 8.57
N ALA A 7 -2.76 2.51 8.80
CA ALA A 7 -4.03 2.18 8.16
C ALA A 7 -5.14 3.19 8.52
N GLN A 8 -5.19 3.67 9.76
CA GLN A 8 -6.13 4.71 10.17
C GLN A 8 -5.85 6.05 9.45
N ARG A 9 -4.58 6.44 9.34
CA ARG A 9 -4.19 7.67 8.64
C ARG A 9 -4.53 7.64 7.15
N LEU A 10 -4.35 6.48 6.50
CA LEU A 10 -4.73 6.25 5.12
C LEU A 10 -6.26 6.30 4.93
N ARG A 11 -7.04 5.77 5.88
CA ARG A 11 -8.51 5.94 5.89
C ARG A 11 -8.93 7.39 6.00
N THR A 12 -8.28 8.18 6.86
CA THR A 12 -8.51 9.64 6.93
C THR A 12 -8.16 10.34 5.61
N ALA A 13 -7.21 9.81 4.85
CA ALA A 13 -6.88 10.30 3.50
C ALA A 13 -7.83 9.79 2.39
N GLY A 14 -8.88 9.02 2.75
CA GLY A 14 -9.90 8.54 1.83
C GLY A 14 -9.60 7.18 1.17
N LEU A 15 -8.56 6.47 1.61
CA LEU A 15 -8.24 5.13 1.11
C LEU A 15 -8.94 4.05 1.94
N ASN A 16 -9.42 2.98 1.30
CA ASN A 16 -9.93 1.82 2.02
C ASN A 16 -8.74 0.96 2.50
N ALA A 17 -8.18 1.33 3.65
CA ALA A 17 -6.98 0.72 4.21
C ALA A 17 -7.27 -0.07 5.50
N ALA A 18 -6.67 -1.26 5.61
CA ALA A 18 -6.72 -2.11 6.80
C ALA A 18 -5.32 -2.61 7.17
N ALA A 19 -5.01 -2.65 8.46
CA ALA A 19 -3.82 -3.34 8.91
C ALA A 19 -3.98 -4.85 8.69
N TRP A 20 -2.91 -5.50 8.29
CA TRP A 20 -2.86 -6.96 8.16
C TRP A 20 -1.62 -7.50 8.86
N ASP A 21 -1.80 -8.67 9.46
CA ASP A 21 -0.74 -9.43 10.09
C ASP A 21 -0.77 -10.84 9.48
N SER A 22 0.34 -11.22 8.83
CA SER A 22 0.50 -12.54 8.22
C SER A 22 0.76 -13.66 9.25
N GLY A 23 0.89 -13.32 10.54
CA GLY A 23 1.30 -14.25 11.59
C GLY A 23 2.81 -14.51 11.64
N GLY A 24 3.61 -13.70 10.94
CA GLY A 24 5.09 -13.75 10.91
C GLY A 24 5.74 -12.40 11.24
N SER A 25 6.97 -12.17 10.77
CA SER A 25 7.68 -10.87 10.95
C SER A 25 7.13 -9.75 10.06
N THR A 26 6.21 -10.08 9.15
CA THR A 26 5.67 -9.15 8.16
C THR A 26 4.30 -8.67 8.60
N GLN A 27 4.28 -7.44 9.07
CA GLN A 27 3.08 -6.65 9.29
C GLN A 27 2.99 -5.60 8.20
N GLY A 28 1.79 -5.15 7.90
CA GLY A 28 1.61 -4.15 6.86
C GLY A 28 0.23 -3.55 6.79
N VAL A 29 -0.02 -2.84 5.69
CA VAL A 29 -1.32 -2.27 5.37
C VAL A 29 -1.78 -2.77 4.00
N GLY A 30 -2.99 -3.32 3.95
CA GLY A 30 -3.72 -3.66 2.75
C GLY A 30 -4.62 -2.50 2.33
N ILE A 31 -4.54 -2.07 1.07
CA ILE A 31 -5.39 -1.00 0.52
C ILE A 31 -6.20 -1.57 -0.64
N ASN A 32 -7.52 -1.55 -0.50
CA ASN A 32 -8.45 -2.05 -1.51
C ASN A 32 -9.03 -0.89 -2.33
N ARG A 33 -9.23 -1.09 -3.63
CA ARG A 33 -9.93 -0.11 -4.48
C ARG A 33 -11.41 0.04 -4.11
N THR A 34 -12.03 -1.04 -3.63
CA THR A 34 -13.46 -1.07 -3.28
C THR A 34 -13.64 -1.58 -1.85
N GLU A 35 -14.86 -1.47 -1.30
CA GLU A 35 -15.21 -2.04 0.00
C GLU A 35 -15.14 -3.56 0.01
N ASN A 36 -15.27 -4.20 -1.15
CA ASN A 36 -15.14 -5.63 -1.31
C ASN A 36 -13.68 -5.98 -1.64
N PRO A 37 -12.93 -6.64 -0.73
CA PRO A 37 -11.53 -7.00 -0.97
C PRO A 37 -11.33 -7.94 -2.17
N SER A 38 -12.41 -8.57 -2.66
CA SER A 38 -12.42 -9.42 -3.85
C SER A 38 -12.51 -8.62 -5.17
N ASP A 39 -13.00 -7.38 -5.12
CA ASP A 39 -13.27 -6.56 -6.30
C ASP A 39 -12.13 -5.55 -6.50
N GLY A 40 -11.09 -5.99 -7.20
CA GLY A 40 -10.02 -5.14 -7.72
C GLY A 40 -8.85 -4.91 -6.76
N PHE A 41 -8.04 -3.89 -7.11
CA PHE A 41 -6.66 -3.78 -6.66
C PHE A 41 -6.45 -3.84 -5.14
N ALA A 42 -5.57 -4.74 -4.70
CA ALA A 42 -5.06 -4.81 -3.34
C ALA A 42 -3.57 -4.43 -3.33
N LEU A 43 -3.21 -3.42 -2.53
CA LEU A 43 -1.81 -3.05 -2.27
C LEU A 43 -1.41 -3.47 -0.88
N PHE A 44 -0.43 -4.35 -0.75
CA PHE A 44 0.09 -4.79 0.55
C PHE A 44 1.43 -4.14 0.82
N PHE A 45 1.45 -3.05 1.57
CA PHE A 45 2.69 -2.45 2.02
C PHE A 45 3.20 -3.16 3.26
N GLY A 46 4.43 -3.66 3.24
CA GLY A 46 5.02 -4.38 4.37
C GLY A 46 6.47 -3.97 4.63
N THR A 47 6.97 -4.36 5.81
CA THR A 47 8.34 -4.11 6.28
C THR A 47 9.38 -5.08 5.72
N ALA A 48 9.03 -5.89 4.71
CA ALA A 48 9.83 -7.05 4.29
C ALA A 48 11.13 -6.69 3.53
N GLY A 49 11.43 -5.40 3.34
CA GLY A 49 12.64 -4.92 2.68
C GLY A 49 13.31 -3.77 3.44
N SER A 50 14.21 -3.04 2.76
CA SER A 50 14.85 -1.84 3.32
C SER A 50 13.89 -0.66 3.47
N THR A 51 12.80 -0.67 2.70
CA THR A 51 11.81 0.39 2.60
C THR A 51 10.40 -0.18 2.74
N TRP A 52 9.43 0.70 2.99
CA TRP A 52 8.02 0.37 2.82
C TRP A 52 7.75 0.18 1.32
N ALA A 53 7.41 -1.05 0.95
CA ALA A 53 7.09 -1.44 -0.42
C ALA A 53 5.87 -2.35 -0.41
N GLY A 54 5.17 -2.42 -1.54
CA GLY A 54 4.02 -3.29 -1.69
C GLY A 54 3.81 -3.82 -3.09
N GLU A 55 3.20 -5.00 -3.14
CA GLU A 55 2.74 -5.61 -4.37
C GLU A 55 1.40 -5.04 -4.77
N VAL A 56 1.18 -4.95 -6.07
CA VAL A 56 -0.08 -4.51 -6.66
C VAL A 56 -0.77 -5.71 -7.27
N LEU A 57 -1.91 -6.11 -6.72
CA LEU A 57 -2.72 -7.19 -7.26
C LEU A 57 -3.86 -6.63 -8.11
N ASP A 58 -4.28 -7.36 -9.14
CA ASP A 58 -5.54 -7.18 -9.86
C ASP A 58 -6.17 -8.57 -10.06
N ASP A 59 -7.42 -8.75 -9.62
CA ASP A 59 -8.11 -10.05 -9.58
C ASP A 59 -7.28 -11.21 -8.96
N GLY A 60 -6.48 -10.88 -7.93
CA GLY A 60 -5.61 -11.83 -7.24
C GLY A 60 -4.27 -12.13 -7.93
N GLU A 61 -4.00 -11.55 -9.10
CA GLU A 61 -2.70 -11.66 -9.78
C GLU A 61 -1.81 -10.45 -9.53
N VAL A 62 -0.51 -10.66 -9.35
CA VAL A 62 0.45 -9.55 -9.20
C VAL A 62 0.68 -8.88 -10.56
N VAL A 63 0.21 -7.64 -10.70
CA VAL A 63 0.33 -6.82 -11.91
C VAL A 63 1.39 -5.72 -11.78
N GLY A 64 2.01 -5.60 -10.61
CA GLY A 64 3.11 -4.66 -10.40
C GLY A 64 3.57 -4.58 -8.96
N ALA A 65 4.47 -3.64 -8.70
CA ALA A 65 4.96 -3.32 -7.37
C ALA A 65 5.13 -1.80 -7.24
N VAL A 66 5.04 -1.34 -5.99
CA VAL A 66 5.27 0.05 -5.57
C VAL A 66 6.27 0.07 -4.44
N GLU A 67 7.15 1.06 -4.44
CA GLU A 67 8.16 1.25 -3.41
C GLU A 67 8.15 2.71 -2.98
N THR A 68 8.34 2.93 -1.68
CA THR A 68 8.56 4.26 -1.12
C THR A 68 10.04 4.47 -0.81
N ALA A 69 10.46 5.72 -0.61
CA ALA A 69 11.80 6.02 -0.10
C ALA A 69 11.90 5.91 1.44
N ILE A 70 10.87 5.38 2.11
CA ILE A 70 10.75 5.42 3.56
C ILE A 70 11.29 4.11 4.13
N PRO A 71 12.27 4.14 5.04
CA PRO A 71 12.82 2.93 5.64
C PRO A 71 11.74 2.06 6.31
N SER A 72 11.84 0.75 6.19
CA SER A 72 10.89 -0.21 6.80
C SER A 72 10.84 -0.11 8.32
N GLU A 73 11.94 0.30 8.95
CA GLU A 73 12.05 0.54 10.40
C GLU A 73 11.50 1.91 10.84
N SER A 74 11.01 2.74 9.92
CA SER A 74 10.42 4.04 10.29
C SER A 74 9.18 3.83 11.17
N GLU A 75 9.07 4.65 12.21
CA GLU A 75 7.88 4.73 13.07
C GLU A 75 7.07 6.02 12.83
N GLU A 76 7.45 6.81 11.80
CA GLU A 76 6.81 8.09 11.47
C GLU A 76 5.51 7.85 10.69
N VAL A 77 4.39 7.61 11.40
CA VAL A 77 3.08 7.26 10.82
C VAL A 77 2.67 8.18 9.67
N ASP A 78 2.72 9.50 9.85
CA ASP A 78 2.30 10.46 8.83
C ASP A 78 3.19 10.39 7.59
N ARG A 79 4.50 10.27 7.79
CA ARG A 79 5.46 10.16 6.69
C ARG A 79 5.21 8.88 5.90
N ILE A 80 5.02 7.75 6.58
CA ILE A 80 4.71 6.46 5.96
C ILE A 80 3.42 6.56 5.13
N ALA A 81 2.35 7.08 5.72
CA ALA A 81 1.06 7.20 5.05
C ALA A 81 1.14 8.11 3.81
N ASP A 82 1.78 9.28 3.93
CA ASP A 82 1.93 10.20 2.81
C ASP A 82 2.81 9.60 1.68
N GLY A 83 3.86 8.85 2.05
CA GLY A 83 4.69 8.13 1.08
C GLY A 83 3.93 7.03 0.35
N ILE A 84 3.10 6.27 1.05
CA ILE A 84 2.21 5.26 0.45
C ILE A 84 1.23 5.90 -0.53
N VAL A 85 0.57 6.99 -0.13
CA VAL A 85 -0.36 7.74 -1.01
C VAL A 85 0.34 8.20 -2.28
N SER A 86 1.55 8.78 -2.15
CA SER A 86 2.35 9.24 -3.29
C SER A 86 2.72 8.07 -4.22
N ALA A 87 3.19 6.95 -3.67
CA ALA A 87 3.60 5.79 -4.46
C ALA A 87 2.44 5.18 -5.26
N ILE A 88 1.24 5.13 -4.66
CA ILE A 88 0.01 4.67 -5.34
C ILE A 88 -0.36 5.61 -6.48
N ALA A 89 -0.36 6.92 -6.23
CA ALA A 89 -0.69 7.92 -7.25
C ALA A 89 0.26 7.84 -8.45
N ASP A 90 1.56 7.70 -8.21
CA ASP A 90 2.58 7.54 -9.25
C ASP A 90 2.39 6.26 -10.06
N PHE A 91 2.07 5.14 -9.39
CA PHE A 91 1.78 3.88 -10.08
C PHE A 91 0.55 4.00 -10.99
N MET A 92 -0.54 4.55 -10.48
CA MET A 92 -1.78 4.73 -11.22
C MET A 92 -1.58 5.65 -12.44
N ALA A 93 -0.84 6.74 -12.28
CA ALA A 93 -0.50 7.64 -13.37
C ALA A 93 0.29 6.92 -14.48
N LYS A 94 1.28 6.09 -14.10
CA LYS A 94 2.08 5.29 -15.06
C LYS A 94 1.24 4.23 -15.76
N GLN A 95 0.28 3.58 -15.08
CA GLN A 95 -0.64 2.63 -15.71
C GLN A 95 -1.50 3.32 -16.77
N GLN A 96 -2.03 4.51 -16.47
CA GLN A 96 -2.88 5.25 -17.41
C GLN A 96 -2.14 5.66 -18.69
N GLN A 97 -0.85 6.03 -18.58
CA GLN A 97 -0.03 6.38 -19.75
C GLN A 97 0.24 5.17 -20.66
N ARG A 98 0.47 3.98 -20.09
CA ARG A 98 0.72 2.75 -20.87
C ARG A 98 -0.44 2.28 -21.75
N HIS A 99 -1.66 2.72 -21.45
CA HIS A 99 -2.84 2.40 -22.25
C HIS A 99 -3.12 3.44 -23.36
N GLN A 100 -2.29 4.47 -23.49
CA GLN A 100 -2.42 5.53 -24.51
C GLN A 100 -1.38 5.44 -25.64
N ASP A 101 -0.41 4.53 -25.53
CA ASP A 101 0.62 4.23 -26.54
C ASP A 101 0.30 2.92 -27.29
#